data_AF-A0A969JTD9-F1
#
_entry.id   AF-A0A969JTD9-F1
#
_cell.length_a   1.000
_cell.length_b   1.000
_cell.length_c   1.000
_cell.angle_alpha   90.00
_cell.angle_beta   90.00
_cell.angle_gamma   90.00
#
_symmetry.space_group_name_H-M   'P 1'
#
loop_
_entity.id
_entity.type
_entity.pdbx_description
1 polymer ?
#
loop_
_entity_poly.entity_id
_entity_poly.type
_entity_poly.pdbx_seq_one_letter_code
_entity_poly.pdbx_strand_id
1 'polypeptide(L)'
;PMWLTRQHSECGALLSIHACDDQQAVASSVAAYQPNNLKLHDMLGNVSEWTCSEYSNTYNGAEKRCSSQQPTEGNRTVRGGSWDDEPRLVRVADRNGRSPDSRDYGLGFRLVRED
;
A
#
# COMPACT_ATOMS: atom_id res chain seq x y z
N PRO A 1 33.88 7.67 -32.08
CA PRO A 1 34.14 7.81 -30.63
C PRO A 1 33.08 7.03 -29.84
N MET A 2 33.47 5.79 -29.54
CA MET A 2 32.77 4.76 -28.78
C MET A 2 32.85 5.07 -27.30
N TRP A 3 31.75 4.97 -26.54
CA TRP A 3 31.68 4.48 -25.14
C TRP A 3 30.21 4.08 -24.86
N LEU A 4 29.85 2.85 -25.23
CA LEU A 4 29.61 1.71 -24.34
C LEU A 4 28.35 1.81 -23.46
N THR A 5 27.26 1.24 -23.98
CA THR A 5 26.18 0.62 -23.22
C THR A 5 26.74 -0.48 -22.31
N ARG A 6 26.54 -0.38 -21.00
CA ARG A 6 26.65 -1.54 -20.11
C ARG A 6 25.33 -2.29 -20.09
N GLN A 7 25.24 -3.34 -20.91
CA GLN A 7 24.39 -4.48 -20.61
C GLN A 7 25.08 -5.27 -19.49
N HIS A 8 24.40 -5.45 -18.36
CA HIS A 8 24.70 -6.55 -17.45
C HIS A 8 23.64 -7.63 -17.69
N SER A 9 24.10 -8.72 -18.30
CA SER A 9 23.36 -9.93 -18.60
C SER A 9 23.15 -10.79 -17.34
N GLU A 10 21.87 -11.07 -17.07
CA GLU A 10 21.23 -12.25 -16.51
C GLU A 10 21.95 -13.13 -15.46
N CYS A 11 21.32 -13.24 -14.29
CA CYS A 11 21.43 -14.40 -13.39
C CYS A 11 20.02 -14.73 -12.83
N GLY A 12 19.46 -15.88 -13.26
CA GLY A 12 18.47 -16.72 -12.56
C GLY A 12 17.19 -16.09 -11.97
N ALA A 13 16.03 -16.39 -12.57
CA ALA A 13 14.69 -16.15 -12.01
C ALA A 13 14.54 -16.76 -10.58
N LEU A 14 13.80 -16.22 -9.59
CA LEU A 14 12.57 -15.44 -9.55
C LEU A 14 12.56 -14.52 -8.32
N LEU A 15 13.03 -13.28 -8.47
CA LEU A 15 12.54 -12.14 -7.69
C LEU A 15 12.54 -11.00 -8.71
N SER A 16 11.36 -10.57 -9.15
CA SER A 16 11.27 -9.36 -9.95
C SER A 16 11.61 -8.21 -9.01
N ILE A 17 12.91 -7.89 -8.90
CA ILE A 17 13.33 -6.63 -8.29
C ILE A 17 12.77 -5.57 -9.23
N HIS A 18 11.65 -4.95 -8.82
CA HIS A 18 11.13 -3.83 -9.55
C HIS A 18 12.12 -2.68 -9.37
N ALA A 19 12.68 -2.19 -10.46
CA ALA A 19 13.60 -1.06 -10.42
C ALA A 19 12.81 0.22 -10.16
N CYS A 20 12.54 0.51 -8.88
CA CYS A 20 11.99 1.77 -8.43
C CYS A 20 13.12 2.83 -8.42
N ASP A 21 12.89 3.97 -9.06
CA ASP A 21 13.76 5.16 -9.02
C ASP A 21 12.97 6.36 -8.47
N ASP A 22 12.35 6.15 -7.30
CA ASP A 22 11.58 7.15 -6.58
C ASP A 22 12.45 7.90 -5.55
N GLN A 23 13.74 7.57 -5.47
CA GLN A 23 14.72 8.16 -4.55
C GLN A 23 14.41 7.87 -3.06
N GLN A 24 13.59 6.86 -2.76
CA GLN A 24 13.22 6.51 -1.40
C GLN A 24 13.53 5.02 -1.15
N ALA A 25 14.36 4.75 -0.15
CA ALA A 25 14.64 3.37 0.29
C ALA A 25 13.66 2.86 1.35
N VAL A 26 12.89 3.78 1.95
CA VAL A 26 11.92 3.55 3.03
C VAL A 26 10.75 4.51 2.84
N ALA A 27 9.79 4.50 3.78
CA ALA A 27 8.73 5.49 3.83
C ALA A 27 9.27 6.92 3.67
N SER A 28 8.68 7.66 2.73
CA SER A 28 9.02 9.05 2.47
C SER A 28 8.28 9.99 3.43
N SER A 29 8.69 11.26 3.47
CA SER A 29 7.85 12.28 4.12
C SER A 29 6.48 12.35 3.44
N VAL A 30 5.41 12.47 4.23
CA VAL A 30 4.04 12.61 3.70
C VAL A 30 3.99 13.76 2.70
N ALA A 31 3.28 13.55 1.58
CA ALA A 31 3.15 14.50 0.48
C ALA A 31 4.46 14.83 -0.26
N ALA A 32 5.44 13.93 -0.27
CA ALA A 32 6.63 14.04 -1.12
C ALA A 32 6.30 14.04 -2.63
N TYR A 33 5.19 13.40 -3.01
CA TYR A 33 4.71 13.31 -4.40
C TYR A 33 3.39 14.04 -4.62
N GLN A 34 3.05 14.23 -5.90
CA GLN A 34 1.82 14.92 -6.32
C GLN A 34 0.57 14.24 -5.76
N PRO A 35 -0.44 15.02 -5.34
CA PRO A 35 -1.72 14.45 -4.91
C PRO A 35 -2.54 13.99 -6.11
N ASN A 36 -3.55 13.16 -5.85
CA ASN A 36 -4.60 12.88 -6.82
C ASN A 36 -5.56 14.08 -7.01
N ASN A 37 -6.54 13.94 -7.90
CA ASN A 37 -7.53 15.00 -8.19
C ASN A 37 -8.41 15.40 -6.99
N LEU A 38 -8.44 14.58 -5.94
CA LEU A 38 -9.14 14.87 -4.68
C LEU A 38 -8.23 15.53 -3.64
N LYS A 39 -7.00 15.92 -4.02
CA LYS A 39 -5.98 16.51 -3.14
C LYS A 39 -5.51 15.55 -2.04
N LEU A 40 -5.63 14.24 -2.26
CA LEU A 40 -5.10 13.22 -1.37
C LEU A 40 -3.72 12.78 -1.85
N HIS A 41 -2.75 12.84 -0.94
CA HIS A 41 -1.39 12.33 -1.13
C HIS A 41 -1.27 10.89 -0.62
N ASP A 42 -0.26 10.19 -1.14
CA ASP A 42 0.18 8.88 -0.64
C ASP A 42 -0.92 7.81 -0.65
N MET A 43 -1.85 7.90 -1.61
CA MET A 43 -2.94 6.92 -1.75
C MET A 43 -2.51 5.60 -2.41
N LEU A 44 -1.30 5.59 -3.01
CA LEU A 44 -0.71 4.47 -3.74
C LEU A 44 0.76 4.36 -3.31
N GLY A 45 1.01 3.70 -2.17
CA GLY A 45 2.34 3.50 -1.61
C GLY A 45 2.59 4.32 -0.35
N ASN A 46 3.87 4.53 -0.03
CA ASN A 46 4.35 5.03 1.26
C ASN A 46 4.03 4.04 2.40
N VAL A 47 2.82 4.03 2.93
CA VAL A 47 2.37 3.05 3.93
C VAL A 47 0.97 2.56 3.60
N SER A 48 0.71 1.28 3.84
CA SER A 48 -0.65 0.76 3.84
C SER A 48 -1.44 1.41 4.98
N GLU A 49 -2.72 1.68 4.76
CA GLU A 49 -3.54 2.38 5.73
C GLU A 49 -4.68 1.50 6.23
N TRP A 50 -4.85 1.46 7.55
CA TRP A 50 -6.01 0.85 8.19
C TRP A 50 -7.32 1.51 7.74
N THR A 51 -8.33 0.67 7.51
CA THR A 51 -9.72 1.11 7.34
C THR A 51 -10.60 0.46 8.41
N CYS A 52 -11.77 1.04 8.68
CA CYS A 52 -12.66 0.50 9.70
C CYS A 52 -13.44 -0.74 9.24
N SER A 53 -13.45 -1.04 7.93
CA SER A 53 -14.19 -2.16 7.36
C SER A 53 -13.53 -3.52 7.63
N GLU A 54 -14.32 -4.57 7.76
CA GLU A 54 -13.81 -5.95 7.78
C GLU A 54 -13.25 -6.34 6.42
N TYR A 55 -12.21 -7.17 6.45
CA TYR A 55 -11.73 -7.82 5.25
C TYR A 55 -12.59 -9.03 4.92
N SER A 56 -12.94 -9.14 3.64
CA SER A 56 -13.57 -10.30 3.03
C SER A 56 -12.95 -10.51 1.67
N ASN A 57 -12.77 -11.79 1.30
CA ASN A 57 -12.36 -12.19 -0.05
C ASN A 57 -13.44 -11.85 -1.10
N THR A 58 -14.69 -11.69 -0.66
CA THR A 58 -15.78 -11.22 -1.52
C THR A 58 -15.93 -9.70 -1.41
N TYR A 59 -16.29 -9.06 -2.52
CA TYR A 59 -16.57 -7.62 -2.59
C TYR A 59 -18.07 -7.41 -2.79
N ASN A 60 -18.83 -7.62 -1.72
CA ASN A 60 -20.29 -7.72 -1.77
C ASN A 60 -21.03 -6.49 -1.18
N GLY A 61 -20.31 -5.40 -0.89
CA GLY A 61 -20.88 -4.18 -0.31
C GLY A 61 -20.77 -4.10 1.21
N ALA A 62 -20.33 -5.16 1.90
CA ALA A 62 -20.07 -5.11 3.33
C ALA A 62 -18.94 -4.12 3.68
N GLU A 63 -17.97 -3.95 2.78
CA GLU A 63 -16.83 -3.03 2.94
C GLU A 63 -17.20 -1.55 3.00
N LYS A 64 -18.45 -1.19 2.66
CA LYS A 64 -18.95 0.20 2.68
C LYS A 64 -19.27 0.70 4.08
N ARG A 65 -19.08 -0.13 5.11
CA ARG A 65 -19.41 0.16 6.51
C ARG A 65 -18.26 -0.27 7.39
N CYS A 66 -18.13 0.38 8.54
CA CYS A 66 -17.23 -0.09 9.57
C CYS A 66 -17.70 -1.43 10.13
N SER A 67 -16.75 -2.25 10.57
CA SER A 67 -17.01 -3.50 11.28
C SER A 67 -17.93 -3.27 12.46
N SER A 68 -18.87 -4.21 12.68
CA SER A 68 -19.66 -4.29 13.91
C SER A 68 -19.06 -5.24 14.94
N GLN A 69 -17.96 -5.93 14.61
CA GLN A 69 -17.26 -6.82 15.53
C GLN A 69 -16.47 -6.02 16.56
N GLN A 70 -16.07 -6.69 17.64
CA GLN A 70 -15.16 -6.09 18.61
C GLN A 70 -13.86 -5.65 17.93
N PRO A 71 -13.20 -4.58 18.40
CA PRO A 71 -11.95 -4.10 17.81
C PRO A 71 -10.83 -5.14 17.77
N THR A 72 -10.91 -6.19 18.58
CA THR A 72 -9.95 -7.30 18.66
C THR A 72 -10.33 -8.50 17.79
N GLU A 73 -11.46 -8.43 17.09
CA GLU A 73 -12.02 -9.54 16.31
C GLU A 73 -12.17 -9.16 14.84
N GLY A 74 -11.92 -10.16 13.98
CA GLY A 74 -12.06 -10.04 12.54
C GLY A 74 -10.95 -9.20 11.91
N ASN A 75 -10.41 -9.70 10.80
CA ASN A 75 -9.40 -8.94 10.07
C ASN A 75 -10.00 -7.62 9.58
N ARG A 76 -9.25 -6.52 9.75
CA ARG A 76 -9.60 -5.23 9.16
C ARG A 76 -8.93 -5.10 7.79
N THR A 77 -9.61 -4.43 6.88
CA THR A 77 -9.06 -4.16 5.55
C THR A 77 -7.99 -3.07 5.68
N VAL A 78 -6.81 -3.31 5.11
CA VAL A 78 -5.79 -2.30 4.81
C VAL A 78 -5.74 -2.04 3.31
N ARG A 79 -5.38 -0.81 2.91
CA ARG A 79 -5.34 -0.39 1.50
C ARG A 79 -4.14 0.51 1.21
N GLY A 80 -3.83 0.71 -0.07
CA GLY A 80 -2.83 1.67 -0.54
C GLY A 80 -1.48 1.05 -0.88
N GLY A 81 -1.07 -0.01 -0.17
CA GLY A 81 0.27 -0.57 -0.29
C GLY A 81 1.31 0.31 0.41
N SER A 82 2.50 -0.24 0.64
CA SER A 82 3.61 0.41 1.33
C SER A 82 4.85 0.52 0.44
N TRP A 83 5.88 1.18 0.95
CA TRP A 83 7.18 1.35 0.28
C TRP A 83 7.90 0.02 -0.01
N ASP A 84 7.59 -1.06 0.73
CA ASP A 84 8.20 -2.38 0.56
C ASP A 84 7.30 -3.37 -0.22
N ASP A 85 6.14 -2.90 -0.71
CA ASP A 85 5.21 -3.73 -1.46
C ASP A 85 5.51 -3.75 -2.97
N GLU A 86 5.33 -4.91 -3.60
CA GLU A 86 5.41 -5.02 -5.06
C GLU A 86 4.34 -4.13 -5.74
N PRO A 87 4.61 -3.54 -6.93
CA PRO A 87 3.67 -2.64 -7.60
C PRO A 87 2.24 -3.18 -7.79
N ARG A 88 2.08 -4.50 -7.93
CA ARG A 88 0.75 -5.13 -8.04
C ARG A 88 -0.12 -4.99 -6.78
N LEU A 89 0.50 -4.81 -5.61
CA LEU A 89 -0.17 -4.61 -4.32
C LEU A 89 -0.46 -3.12 -4.04
N VAL A 90 0.15 -2.22 -4.81
CA VAL A 90 -0.03 -0.74 -4.69
C VAL A 90 -1.17 -0.23 -5.60
N ARG A 91 -1.95 -1.13 -6.21
CA ARG A 91 -3.10 -0.74 -7.04
C ARG A 91 -4.23 -0.22 -6.15
N VAL A 92 -4.99 0.77 -6.65
CA VAL A 92 -6.15 1.36 -5.95
C VAL A 92 -7.19 0.32 -5.48
N ALA A 93 -7.35 -0.76 -6.25
CA ALA A 93 -8.31 -1.81 -5.98
C ALA A 93 -7.78 -2.90 -5.02
N ASP A 94 -6.48 -2.91 -4.73
CA ASP A 94 -5.87 -3.89 -3.83
C ASP A 94 -6.38 -3.72 -2.40
N ARG A 95 -6.51 -4.84 -1.70
CA ARG A 95 -7.07 -4.95 -0.35
C ARG A 95 -6.39 -6.11 0.34
N ASN A 96 -5.88 -5.87 1.54
CA ASN A 96 -5.32 -6.93 2.36
C ASN A 96 -6.05 -7.00 3.70
N GLY A 97 -6.22 -8.21 4.23
CA GLY A 97 -6.79 -8.43 5.55
C GLY A 97 -5.69 -8.58 6.57
N ARG A 98 -5.70 -7.76 7.62
CA ARG A 98 -4.74 -7.85 8.72
C ARG A 98 -5.47 -8.00 10.04
N SER A 99 -4.90 -8.78 10.97
CA SER A 99 -5.44 -8.92 12.32
C SER A 99 -5.37 -7.56 13.04
N PRO A 100 -6.36 -7.15 13.84
CA PRO A 100 -6.40 -5.80 14.42
C PRO A 100 -5.22 -5.43 15.34
N ASP A 101 -4.49 -6.42 15.85
CA ASP A 101 -3.27 -6.26 16.66
C ASP A 101 -1.99 -6.14 15.83
N SER A 102 -2.08 -6.32 14.50
CA SER A 102 -0.94 -6.26 13.58
C SER A 102 -0.30 -4.88 13.58
N ARG A 103 1.03 -4.86 13.65
CA ARG A 103 1.85 -3.65 13.56
C ARG A 103 3.04 -3.94 12.67
N ASP A 104 3.32 -3.02 11.76
CA ASP A 104 4.34 -3.17 10.73
C ASP A 104 4.90 -1.78 10.39
N TYR A 105 6.16 -1.70 9.97
CA TYR A 105 6.80 -0.45 9.57
C TYR A 105 6.20 0.13 8.27
N GLY A 106 5.52 -0.70 7.47
CA GLY A 106 4.77 -0.29 6.28
C GLY A 106 3.29 -0.02 6.54
N LEU A 107 2.84 0.04 7.80
CA LEU A 107 1.42 0.14 8.16
C LEU A 107 1.13 1.38 9.02
N GLY A 108 0.27 2.25 8.49
CA GLY A 108 -0.20 3.48 9.12
C GLY A 108 -1.73 3.61 9.07
N PHE A 109 -2.21 4.85 9.15
CA PHE A 109 -3.62 5.18 9.06
C PHE A 109 -3.80 6.65 8.67
N ARG A 110 -4.98 6.97 8.14
CA ARG A 110 -5.46 8.35 8.02
C ARG A 110 -6.78 8.53 8.75
N LEU A 111 -6.97 9.71 9.30
CA LEU A 111 -8.22 10.06 9.98
C LEU A 111 -9.23 10.56 8.96
N VAL A 112 -10.48 10.16 9.19
CA VAL A 112 -11.65 10.69 8.49
C VAL A 112 -12.54 11.31 9.56
N ARG A 113 -13.11 12.47 9.25
CA ARG A 113 -14.06 13.17 10.11
C ARG A 113 -15.33 13.40 9.32
N GLU A 114 -16.46 13.11 9.96
CA GLU A 114 -17.78 13.52 9.49
C GLU A 114 -18.08 14.93 10.01
N ASP A 115 -18.76 15.73 9.19
CA ASP A 115 -19.17 17.09 9.55
C ASP A 115 -20.33 17.10 10.56
#